data_AF-A0A9E3L2H5-F1
#
_entry.id   AF-A0A9E3L2H5-F1
#
_cell.length_a   1.000
_cell.length_b   1.000
_cell.length_c   1.000
_cell.angle_alpha   90.00
_cell.angle_beta   90.00
_cell.angle_gamma   90.00
#
_symmetry.space_group_name_H-M   'P 1'
#
loop_
_entity.id
_entity.type
_entity.pdbx_description
1 polymer ?
#
loop_
_entity_poly.entity_id
_entity_poly.type
_entity_poly.pdbx_seq_one_letter_code
_entity_poly.pdbx_strand_id
1 'polypeptide(L)'
;MGELSSLGVFALVLVAPRPQPSSTGSFVLMAVAALCYIPWLLALIAAPPWAEPGSGGGETRISEAWGILLVLLFGIPLWLALGGLVMVAWRKGFAPPGWGAASALLYPLAAVATFAAARTYLVWPGGWSILVPALLPPLLAFYGLCLRVPTLTGGRMRLLPGLALCVTGLVALAAIPFASIDPLGYPVRLASEQRRWDAAFARRDAKLQEAALQWEQDIRRLGPESPLAAWLDYVNGSAGSELLHQQALEGARAARNRQADAVALLDNGQILRLAELSQFALTVTPALCMAYNQALSRLATTDQPFESEIGKQLELQVPNAEFLLAGRCDLTSGLGAAERRLRKVAAVNPGDEHWLQLAAALDALLRRHGKTNSNAG
;
A
#
# COMPACT_ATOMS: atom_id res chain seq x y z
N MET A 1 92.55 30.53 -3.12
CA MET A 1 91.97 31.76 -3.70
C MET A 1 91.35 31.39 -5.04
N GLY A 2 90.05 31.67 -5.22
CA GLY A 2 89.24 31.32 -6.41
C GLY A 2 88.73 29.87 -6.36
N GLU A 3 87.45 29.52 -6.48
CA GLU A 3 86.29 30.21 -7.03
C GLU A 3 85.02 29.86 -6.23
N LEU A 4 84.27 30.89 -5.86
CA LEU A 4 82.84 30.84 -5.51
C LEU A 4 82.09 31.27 -6.76
N SER A 5 81.13 30.48 -7.25
CA SER A 5 79.82 30.92 -7.79
C SER A 5 79.20 29.87 -8.71
N SER A 6 78.22 29.11 -8.20
CA SER A 6 77.09 28.63 -9.00
C SER A 6 75.96 28.20 -8.07
N LEU A 7 75.27 29.19 -7.50
CA LEU A 7 73.98 28.98 -6.83
C LEU A 7 72.92 28.87 -7.93
N GLY A 8 72.55 27.63 -8.25
CA GLY A 8 71.38 27.32 -9.05
C GLY A 8 70.12 27.78 -8.33
N VAL A 9 69.53 28.86 -8.84
CA VAL A 9 68.21 29.34 -8.44
C VAL A 9 67.18 28.27 -8.83
N PHE A 10 66.72 27.50 -7.84
CA PHE A 10 65.52 26.69 -7.98
C PHE A 10 64.32 27.62 -8.18
N ALA A 11 63.92 27.81 -9.44
CA ALA A 11 62.66 28.44 -9.78
C ALA A 11 61.53 27.56 -9.23
N LEU A 12 61.00 27.95 -8.07
CA LEU A 12 59.77 27.41 -7.51
C LEU A 12 58.64 27.83 -8.45
N VAL A 13 58.32 26.97 -9.42
CA VAL A 13 57.13 27.13 -10.26
C VAL A 13 55.93 27.03 -9.32
N LEU A 14 55.44 28.19 -8.87
CA LEU A 14 54.13 28.35 -8.27
C LEU A 14 53.10 27.94 -9.33
N VAL A 15 52.80 26.64 -9.36
CA VAL A 15 51.66 26.11 -10.11
C VAL A 15 50.42 26.78 -9.52
N ALA A 16 49.88 27.75 -10.25
CA ALA A 16 48.65 28.43 -9.86
C ALA A 16 47.58 27.38 -9.53
N PRO A 17 46.81 27.54 -8.43
CA PRO A 17 45.75 26.60 -8.09
C PRO A 17 44.77 26.52 -9.27
N ARG A 18 44.64 25.33 -9.87
CA ARG A 18 43.66 25.10 -10.94
C ARG A 18 42.27 25.49 -10.40
N PRO A 19 41.49 26.30 -11.14
CA PRO A 19 40.15 26.68 -10.72
C PRO A 19 39.32 25.43 -10.44
N GLN A 20 38.72 25.36 -9.24
CA GLN A 20 37.92 24.21 -8.84
C GLN A 20 36.66 24.14 -9.72
N PRO A 21 36.44 23.04 -10.45
CA PRO A 21 35.22 22.87 -11.23
C PRO A 21 34.03 22.70 -10.28
N SER A 22 32.96 23.47 -10.51
CA SER A 22 31.74 23.48 -9.69
C SER A 22 31.24 22.07 -9.37
N SER A 23 30.90 21.84 -8.10
CA SER A 23 30.45 20.55 -7.56
C SER A 23 29.00 20.21 -7.86
N THR A 24 28.23 21.16 -8.42
CA THR A 24 26.79 21.06 -8.68
C THR A 24 26.39 19.77 -9.41
N GLY A 25 27.13 19.38 -10.46
CA GLY A 25 26.81 18.18 -11.23
C GLY A 25 26.90 16.88 -10.41
N SER A 26 27.85 16.79 -9.47
CA SER A 26 28.01 15.62 -8.59
C SER A 26 26.87 15.53 -7.56
N PHE A 27 26.41 16.67 -7.04
CA PHE A 27 25.27 16.71 -6.11
C PHE A 27 23.96 16.34 -6.80
N VAL A 28 23.73 16.83 -8.02
CA VAL A 28 22.54 16.47 -8.81
C VAL A 28 22.53 14.96 -9.09
N LEU A 29 23.65 14.39 -9.53
CA LEU A 29 23.76 12.94 -9.78
C LEU A 29 23.54 12.12 -8.51
N MET A 30 24.01 12.59 -7.35
CA MET A 30 23.79 11.94 -6.06
C MET A 30 22.33 12.02 -5.62
N ALA A 31 21.65 13.14 -5.84
CA ALA A 31 20.23 13.29 -5.56
C ALA A 31 19.39 12.35 -6.45
N VAL A 32 19.70 12.27 -7.74
CA VAL A 32 19.07 11.31 -8.66
C VAL A 32 19.33 9.87 -8.22
N ALA A 33 20.57 9.53 -7.87
CA ALA A 33 20.90 8.20 -7.36
C ALA A 33 20.11 7.86 -6.09
N ALA A 34 19.99 8.79 -5.13
CA ALA A 34 19.20 8.58 -3.92
C ALA A 34 17.71 8.37 -4.23
N LEU A 35 17.14 9.19 -5.12
CA LEU A 35 15.75 9.12 -5.53
C LEU A 35 15.41 7.82 -6.27
N CYS A 36 16.36 7.25 -7.01
CA CYS A 36 16.20 5.94 -7.64
C CYS A 36 16.48 4.77 -6.68
N TYR A 37 17.44 4.91 -5.76
CA TYR A 37 17.86 3.84 -4.85
C TYR A 37 16.78 3.42 -3.86
N ILE A 38 16.09 4.39 -3.23
CA ILE A 38 15.04 4.10 -2.24
C ILE A 38 13.91 3.23 -2.83
N PRO A 39 13.21 3.65 -3.91
CA PRO A 39 12.13 2.85 -4.48
C PRO A 39 12.64 1.54 -5.09
N TRP A 40 13.87 1.52 -5.61
CA TRP A 40 14.50 0.28 -6.09
C TRP A 40 14.71 -0.75 -4.97
N LEU A 41 15.25 -0.32 -3.81
CA LEU A 41 15.48 -1.19 -2.67
C LEU A 41 14.15 -1.65 -2.04
N LEU A 42 13.15 -0.75 -1.96
CA LEU A 42 11.81 -1.10 -1.51
C LEU A 42 11.17 -2.14 -2.43
N ALA A 43 11.30 -1.97 -3.74
CA ALA A 43 10.83 -2.96 -4.71
C ALA A 43 11.50 -4.31 -4.49
N LEU A 44 12.81 -4.37 -4.25
CA LEU A 44 13.52 -5.62 -3.96
C LEU A 44 13.04 -6.30 -2.69
N ILE A 45 12.72 -5.55 -1.63
CA ILE A 45 12.30 -6.11 -0.34
C ILE A 45 10.83 -6.57 -0.38
N ALA A 46 9.97 -5.84 -1.10
CA ALA A 46 8.53 -6.09 -1.13
C ALA A 46 8.07 -7.05 -2.23
N ALA A 47 8.81 -7.14 -3.35
CA ALA A 47 8.45 -7.98 -4.49
C ALA A 47 8.54 -9.50 -4.30
N PRO A 48 9.42 -10.08 -3.45
CA PRO A 48 9.61 -11.52 -3.46
C PRO A 48 8.36 -12.29 -3.04
N PRO A 49 8.00 -13.35 -3.77
CA PRO A 49 6.94 -14.26 -3.36
C PRO A 49 7.43 -15.09 -2.17
N TRP A 50 6.68 -15.12 -1.07
CA TRP A 50 6.91 -16.06 0.05
C TRP A 50 6.31 -17.43 -0.25
N ALA A 51 6.60 -17.94 -1.45
CA ALA A 51 6.11 -19.21 -1.97
C ALA A 51 7.25 -19.97 -2.69
N GLU A 52 7.07 -21.26 -2.95
CA GLU A 52 8.07 -22.00 -3.72
C GLU A 52 8.22 -21.41 -5.14
N PRO A 53 9.46 -21.19 -5.62
CA PRO A 53 9.67 -20.65 -6.96
C PRO A 53 8.99 -21.49 -8.04
N GLY A 54 8.15 -20.86 -8.86
CA GLY A 54 7.44 -21.52 -9.96
C GLY A 54 6.18 -22.30 -9.56
N SER A 55 5.86 -22.43 -8.26
CA SER A 55 4.61 -23.03 -7.80
C SER A 55 3.42 -22.07 -7.81
N GLY A 56 3.69 -20.77 -7.97
CA GLY A 56 2.68 -19.71 -7.96
C GLY A 56 1.70 -19.77 -9.16
N GLY A 57 0.43 -19.46 -8.87
CA GLY A 57 -0.62 -19.26 -9.85
C GLY A 57 -0.43 -17.99 -10.69
N GLY A 58 -1.40 -17.69 -11.56
CA GLY A 58 -1.31 -16.54 -12.49
C GLY A 58 -1.10 -15.19 -11.78
N GLU A 59 -1.80 -14.95 -10.67
CA GLU A 59 -1.69 -13.72 -9.88
C GLU A 59 -0.29 -13.53 -9.28
N THR A 60 0.31 -14.60 -8.74
CA THR A 60 1.67 -14.59 -8.20
C THR A 60 2.68 -14.19 -9.27
N ARG A 61 2.56 -14.76 -10.48
CA ARG A 61 3.45 -14.44 -11.62
C ARG A 61 3.30 -13.00 -12.08
N ILE A 62 2.08 -12.45 -12.06
CA ILE A 62 1.84 -11.03 -12.39
C ILE A 62 2.51 -10.14 -11.35
N SER A 63 2.37 -10.44 -10.06
CA SER A 63 3.03 -9.70 -8.97
C SER A 63 4.56 -9.75 -9.10
N GLU A 64 5.12 -10.93 -9.37
CA GLU A 64 6.56 -11.10 -9.62
C GLU A 64 7.03 -10.25 -10.82
N ALA A 65 6.29 -10.26 -11.92
CA ALA A 65 6.61 -9.48 -13.11
C ALA A 65 6.60 -7.97 -12.82
N TRP A 66 5.63 -7.47 -12.05
CA TRP A 66 5.60 -6.09 -11.59
C TRP A 66 6.79 -5.74 -10.68
N GLY A 67 7.15 -6.66 -9.77
CA GLY A 67 8.34 -6.51 -8.93
C GLY A 67 9.62 -6.36 -9.76
N ILE A 68 9.83 -7.27 -10.72
CA ILE A 68 10.99 -7.22 -11.63
C ILE A 68 10.98 -5.93 -12.45
N LEU A 69 9.81 -5.52 -12.97
CA LEU A 69 9.68 -4.28 -13.74
C LEU A 69 10.11 -3.06 -12.93
N LEU A 70 9.64 -2.92 -11.69
CA LEU A 70 10.02 -1.81 -10.80
C LEU A 70 11.52 -1.84 -10.46
N VAL A 71 12.08 -3.03 -10.21
CA VAL A 71 13.51 -3.22 -9.97
C VAL A 71 14.34 -2.75 -11.17
N LEU A 72 13.92 -3.04 -12.40
CA LEU A 72 14.61 -2.56 -13.60
C LEU A 72 14.39 -1.06 -13.84
N LEU A 73 13.15 -0.59 -13.66
CA LEU A 73 12.74 0.80 -13.87
C LEU A 73 13.56 1.77 -13.01
N PHE A 74 13.80 1.44 -11.75
CA PHE A 74 14.60 2.28 -10.86
C PHE A 74 16.09 1.89 -10.82
N GLY A 75 16.41 0.61 -11.04
CA GLY A 75 17.78 0.11 -11.03
C GLY A 75 18.62 0.64 -12.18
N ILE A 76 18.11 0.64 -13.42
CA ILE A 76 18.88 1.11 -14.58
C ILE A 76 19.26 2.60 -14.45
N PRO A 77 18.32 3.53 -14.16
CA PRO A 77 18.65 4.94 -13.95
C PRO A 77 19.60 5.17 -12.77
N LEU A 78 19.45 4.43 -11.66
CA LEU A 78 20.36 4.47 -10.53
C LEU A 78 21.80 4.19 -10.97
N TRP A 79 22.02 3.09 -11.68
CA TRP A 79 23.35 2.72 -12.13
C TRP A 79 23.91 3.75 -13.12
N LEU A 80 23.10 4.25 -14.05
CA LEU A 80 23.52 5.35 -14.95
C LEU A 80 23.95 6.61 -14.19
N ALA A 81 23.22 7.00 -13.14
CA ALA A 81 23.59 8.13 -12.29
C ALA A 81 24.92 7.90 -11.55
N LEU A 82 25.14 6.70 -11.01
CA LEU A 82 26.40 6.32 -10.37
C LEU A 82 27.57 6.28 -11.36
N GLY A 83 27.36 5.73 -12.56
CA GLY A 83 28.35 5.75 -13.64
C GLY A 83 28.72 7.17 -14.04
N GLY A 84 27.71 8.06 -14.17
CA GLY A 84 27.92 9.48 -14.39
C GLY A 84 28.72 10.14 -13.26
N LEU A 85 28.43 9.80 -12.00
CA LEU A 85 29.14 10.34 -10.83
C LEU A 85 30.61 9.92 -10.83
N VAL A 86 30.89 8.63 -11.04
CA VAL A 86 32.25 8.09 -11.14
C VAL A 86 33.00 8.69 -12.32
N MET A 87 32.33 8.87 -13.47
CA MET A 87 32.92 9.49 -14.66
C MET A 87 33.27 10.97 -14.45
N VAL A 88 32.39 11.74 -13.80
CA VAL A 88 32.65 13.14 -13.42
C VAL A 88 33.78 13.21 -12.39
N ALA A 89 33.79 12.32 -11.41
CA ALA A 89 34.84 12.19 -10.42
C ALA A 89 36.21 11.86 -11.05
N TRP A 90 36.24 11.01 -12.07
CA TRP A 90 37.46 10.70 -12.79
C TRP A 90 37.97 11.88 -13.64
N ARG A 91 37.08 12.55 -14.39
CA ARG A 91 37.47 13.66 -15.29
C ARG A 91 37.82 14.96 -14.56
N LYS A 92 37.15 15.24 -13.44
CA LYS A 92 37.21 16.53 -12.74
C LYS A 92 37.62 16.42 -11.27
N GLY A 93 37.96 15.23 -10.78
CA GLY A 93 38.34 14.99 -9.40
C GLY A 93 39.84 14.75 -9.21
N PHE A 94 40.20 14.31 -8.00
CA PHE A 94 41.57 14.14 -7.55
C PHE A 94 42.02 12.67 -7.54
N ALA A 95 41.55 11.88 -8.52
CA ALA A 95 41.85 10.46 -8.58
C ALA A 95 43.36 10.21 -8.78
N PRO A 96 44.00 9.36 -7.96
CA PRO A 96 45.39 8.98 -8.17
C PRO A 96 45.61 8.28 -9.52
N PRO A 97 46.81 8.40 -10.13
CA PRO A 97 47.15 7.67 -11.35
C PRO A 97 46.95 6.15 -11.19
N GLY A 98 46.34 5.49 -12.17
CA GLY A 98 46.06 4.05 -12.18
C GLY A 98 44.69 3.62 -11.65
N TRP A 99 44.03 4.45 -10.83
CA TRP A 99 42.75 4.10 -10.22
C TRP A 99 41.55 4.22 -11.17
N GLY A 100 41.71 4.99 -12.25
CA GLY A 100 40.72 5.08 -13.32
C GLY A 100 40.46 3.73 -13.99
N ALA A 101 41.51 2.93 -14.22
CA ALA A 101 41.37 1.59 -14.82
C ALA A 101 40.65 0.63 -13.87
N ALA A 102 41.03 0.63 -12.58
CA ALA A 102 40.37 -0.18 -11.56
C ALA A 102 38.88 0.17 -11.43
N SER A 103 38.54 1.45 -11.44
CA SER A 103 37.14 1.92 -11.38
C SER A 103 36.35 1.59 -12.64
N ALA A 104 36.97 1.71 -13.82
CA ALA A 104 36.35 1.37 -15.10
C ALA A 104 36.02 -0.13 -15.21
N LEU A 105 36.83 -0.99 -14.59
CA LEU A 105 36.55 -2.43 -14.51
C LEU A 105 35.56 -2.77 -13.39
N LEU A 106 35.71 -2.16 -12.22
CA LEU A 106 34.91 -2.51 -11.05
C LEU A 106 33.46 -2.03 -11.17
N TYR A 107 33.21 -0.87 -11.78
CA TYR A 107 31.86 -0.35 -11.97
C TYR A 107 30.92 -1.34 -12.70
N PRO A 108 31.24 -1.85 -13.91
CA PRO A 108 30.36 -2.80 -14.59
C PRO A 108 30.26 -4.13 -13.84
N LEU A 109 31.34 -4.59 -13.18
CA LEU A 109 31.29 -5.80 -12.35
C LEU A 109 30.36 -5.63 -11.15
N ALA A 110 30.38 -4.48 -10.48
CA ALA A 110 29.49 -4.17 -9.37
C ALA A 110 28.03 -4.07 -9.84
N ALA A 111 27.78 -3.51 -11.01
CA ALA A 111 26.44 -3.48 -11.61
C ALA A 111 25.92 -4.89 -11.88
N VAL A 112 26.72 -5.73 -12.55
CA VAL A 112 26.36 -7.13 -12.83
C VAL A 112 26.14 -7.92 -11.54
N ALA A 113 27.03 -7.79 -10.56
CA ALA A 113 26.90 -8.43 -9.25
C ALA A 113 25.62 -8.00 -8.54
N THR A 114 25.27 -6.72 -8.63
CA THR A 114 24.04 -6.17 -8.04
C THR A 114 22.79 -6.75 -8.67
N PHE A 115 22.69 -6.77 -10.01
CA PHE A 115 21.52 -7.34 -10.69
C PHE A 115 21.44 -8.85 -10.54
N ALA A 116 22.57 -9.56 -10.52
CA ALA A 116 22.63 -11.00 -10.26
C ALA A 116 22.15 -11.32 -8.85
N ALA A 117 22.65 -10.61 -7.83
CA ALA A 117 22.24 -10.80 -6.44
C ALA A 117 20.78 -10.38 -6.20
N ALA A 118 20.33 -9.30 -6.82
CA ALA A 118 18.92 -8.89 -6.81
C ALA A 118 18.02 -10.00 -7.38
N ARG A 119 18.40 -10.61 -8.52
CA ARG A 119 17.66 -11.75 -9.09
C ARG A 119 17.66 -12.93 -8.13
N THR A 120 18.81 -13.29 -7.55
CA THR A 120 18.88 -14.36 -6.54
C THR A 120 17.92 -14.10 -5.39
N TYR A 121 17.90 -12.87 -4.87
CA TYR A 121 17.03 -12.50 -3.76
C TYR A 121 15.54 -12.58 -4.12
N LEU A 122 15.17 -12.15 -5.33
CA LEU A 122 13.78 -12.23 -5.81
C LEU A 122 13.31 -13.69 -5.95
N VAL A 123 14.20 -14.62 -6.27
CA VAL A 123 13.87 -16.06 -6.35
C VAL A 123 13.94 -16.74 -4.98
N TRP A 124 14.88 -16.34 -4.12
CA TRP A 124 15.16 -16.98 -2.83
C TRP A 124 15.16 -15.97 -1.67
N PRO A 125 14.00 -15.40 -1.30
CA PRO A 125 13.94 -14.30 -0.35
C PRO A 125 14.42 -14.65 1.07
N GLY A 126 14.71 -13.59 1.83
CA GLY A 126 15.20 -13.65 3.20
C GLY A 126 16.65 -14.11 3.36
N GLY A 127 17.37 -14.25 2.25
CA GLY A 127 18.80 -14.59 2.21
C GLY A 127 19.73 -13.38 2.32
N TRP A 128 21.03 -13.64 2.22
CA TRP A 128 22.09 -12.63 2.34
C TRP A 128 22.35 -11.86 1.04
N SER A 129 21.85 -12.37 -0.10
CA SER A 129 22.00 -11.73 -1.41
C SER A 129 21.48 -10.30 -1.46
N ILE A 130 20.55 -9.89 -0.59
CA ILE A 130 20.07 -8.49 -0.48
C ILE A 130 21.16 -7.50 -0.06
N LEU A 131 22.21 -7.96 0.62
CA LEU A 131 23.29 -7.08 1.07
C LEU A 131 24.06 -6.48 -0.10
N VAL A 132 24.21 -7.21 -1.20
CA VAL A 132 24.93 -6.74 -2.40
C VAL A 132 24.22 -5.53 -3.04
N PRO A 133 22.94 -5.61 -3.45
CA PRO A 133 22.20 -4.46 -3.94
C PRO A 133 22.01 -3.38 -2.88
N ALA A 134 21.91 -3.72 -1.60
CA ALA A 134 21.81 -2.70 -0.55
C ALA A 134 23.11 -1.89 -0.38
N LEU A 135 24.28 -2.51 -0.47
CA LEU A 135 25.55 -1.85 -0.13
C LEU A 135 26.33 -1.29 -1.32
N LEU A 136 26.30 -1.94 -2.50
CA LEU A 136 27.12 -1.50 -3.65
C LEU A 136 26.77 -0.08 -4.15
N PRO A 137 25.49 0.31 -4.33
CA PRO A 137 25.16 1.65 -4.80
C PRO A 137 25.62 2.77 -3.84
N PRO A 138 25.38 2.69 -2.51
CA PRO A 138 25.92 3.66 -1.57
C PRO A 138 27.45 3.70 -1.53
N LEU A 139 28.13 2.54 -1.61
CA LEU A 139 29.59 2.47 -1.62
C LEU A 139 30.20 3.16 -2.85
N LEU A 140 29.61 2.97 -4.03
CA LEU A 140 30.03 3.64 -5.26
C LEU A 140 29.72 5.14 -5.24
N ALA A 141 28.57 5.54 -4.69
CA ALA A 141 28.24 6.95 -4.48
C ALA A 141 29.28 7.62 -3.57
N PHE A 142 29.60 6.96 -2.44
CA PHE A 142 30.60 7.42 -1.49
C PHE A 142 32.00 7.49 -2.11
N TYR A 143 32.39 6.49 -2.91
CA TYR A 143 33.64 6.50 -3.67
C TYR A 143 33.72 7.71 -4.63
N GLY A 144 32.67 7.92 -5.42
CA GLY A 144 32.59 9.06 -6.35
C GLY A 144 32.66 10.41 -5.64
N LEU A 145 32.00 10.54 -4.47
CA LEU A 145 32.05 11.75 -3.64
C LEU A 145 33.45 11.98 -3.06
N CYS A 146 34.09 10.94 -2.52
CA CYS A 146 35.45 11.02 -1.98
C CYS A 146 36.43 11.59 -3.01
N LEU A 147 36.34 11.16 -4.27
CA LEU A 147 37.20 11.65 -5.36
C LEU A 147 36.95 13.12 -5.74
N ARG A 148 35.76 13.67 -5.45
CA ARG A 148 35.39 15.06 -5.78
C ARG A 148 35.73 16.04 -4.68
N VAL A 149 35.80 15.59 -3.43
CA VAL A 149 36.03 16.46 -2.27
C VAL A 149 37.52 16.42 -1.88
N PRO A 150 38.28 17.52 -2.08
CA PRO A 150 39.73 17.53 -1.85
C PRO A 150 40.12 17.28 -0.38
N THR A 151 39.25 17.61 0.58
CA THR A 151 39.50 17.33 1.99
C THR A 151 39.52 15.84 2.31
N LEU A 152 38.82 15.01 1.52
CA LEU A 152 38.76 13.56 1.70
C LEU A 152 39.91 12.82 0.98
N THR A 153 40.63 13.48 0.08
CA THR A 153 41.77 12.92 -0.64
C THR A 153 43.13 13.38 -0.09
N GLY A 154 43.14 14.34 0.85
CA GLY A 154 44.34 14.88 1.49
C GLY A 154 44.64 14.30 2.88
N GLY A 155 45.89 14.44 3.32
CA GLY A 155 46.33 14.14 4.69
C GLY A 155 46.05 12.70 5.15
N ARG A 156 45.52 12.54 6.38
CA ARG A 156 45.19 11.25 7.01
C ARG A 156 44.06 10.48 6.30
N MET A 157 43.25 11.15 5.48
CA MET A 157 42.08 10.58 4.79
C MET A 157 42.39 10.04 3.39
N ARG A 158 43.63 10.17 2.90
CA ARG A 158 44.07 9.75 1.56
C ARG A 158 43.74 8.29 1.19
N LEU A 159 43.58 7.41 2.19
CA LEU A 159 43.26 6.00 1.98
C LEU A 159 41.75 5.73 1.76
N LEU A 160 40.86 6.67 2.11
CA LEU A 160 39.40 6.47 2.05
C LEU A 160 38.87 6.05 0.68
N PRO A 161 39.27 6.67 -0.45
CA PRO A 161 38.81 6.22 -1.76
C PRO A 161 39.23 4.76 -2.04
N GLY A 162 40.39 4.35 -1.54
CA GLY A 162 40.94 2.99 -1.77
C GLY A 162 40.20 1.96 -0.98
N LEU A 163 39.96 2.27 0.29
CA LEU A 163 39.13 1.45 1.14
C LEU A 163 37.72 1.32 0.55
N ALA A 164 37.10 2.42 0.09
CA ALA A 164 35.79 2.37 -0.55
C ALA A 164 35.79 1.47 -1.81
N LEU A 165 36.79 1.60 -2.68
CA LEU A 165 36.92 0.78 -3.89
C LEU A 165 37.20 -0.70 -3.55
N CYS A 166 38.07 -0.98 -2.58
CA CYS A 166 38.34 -2.34 -2.09
C CYS A 166 37.09 -2.99 -1.48
N VAL A 167 36.37 -2.27 -0.62
CA VAL A 167 35.12 -2.77 -0.02
C VAL A 167 34.07 -3.01 -1.10
N THR A 168 33.98 -2.13 -2.12
CA THR A 168 33.10 -2.34 -3.28
C THR A 168 33.45 -3.64 -4.01
N GLY A 169 34.74 -3.91 -4.24
CA GLY A 169 35.22 -5.16 -4.82
C GLY A 169 34.86 -6.39 -3.98
N LEU A 170 35.06 -6.32 -2.65
CA LEU A 170 34.71 -7.40 -1.73
C LEU A 170 33.20 -7.68 -1.72
N VAL A 171 32.36 -6.65 -1.67
CA VAL A 171 30.89 -6.82 -1.71
C VAL A 171 30.43 -7.37 -3.07
N ALA A 172 31.05 -6.93 -4.18
CA ALA A 172 30.74 -7.48 -5.50
C ALA A 172 31.11 -8.97 -5.60
N LEU A 173 32.27 -9.37 -5.05
CA LEU A 173 32.68 -10.78 -5.01
C LEU A 173 31.77 -11.63 -4.11
N ALA A 174 31.23 -11.06 -3.03
CA ALA A 174 30.31 -11.74 -2.11
C ALA A 174 28.99 -12.18 -2.80
N ALA A 175 28.64 -11.61 -3.95
CA ALA A 175 27.48 -12.06 -4.74
C ALA A 175 27.57 -13.54 -5.13
N ILE A 176 28.79 -14.06 -5.38
CA ILE A 176 29.01 -15.45 -5.77
C ILE A 176 28.61 -16.43 -4.66
N PRO A 177 29.20 -16.37 -3.45
CA PRO A 177 28.81 -17.28 -2.37
C PRO A 177 27.35 -17.11 -1.95
N PHE A 178 26.80 -15.88 -1.95
CA PHE A 178 25.37 -15.69 -1.63
C PHE A 178 24.44 -16.36 -2.63
N ALA A 179 24.78 -16.36 -3.93
CA ALA A 179 24.03 -17.08 -4.95
C ALA A 179 23.98 -18.60 -4.70
N SER A 180 24.94 -19.16 -3.97
CA SER A 180 24.96 -20.58 -3.61
C SER A 180 24.31 -20.87 -2.24
N ILE A 181 24.52 -19.98 -1.26
CA ILE A 181 24.05 -20.19 0.13
C ILE A 181 22.54 -19.94 0.26
N ASP A 182 22.01 -18.92 -0.43
CA ASP A 182 20.62 -18.53 -0.27
C ASP A 182 19.62 -19.62 -0.69
N PRO A 183 19.78 -20.31 -1.83
CA PRO A 183 18.92 -21.43 -2.18
C PRO A 183 18.95 -22.57 -1.13
N LEU A 184 20.12 -22.86 -0.56
CA LEU A 184 20.28 -23.93 0.43
C LEU A 184 19.54 -23.62 1.75
N GLY A 185 19.53 -22.36 2.17
CA GLY A 185 18.82 -21.93 3.38
C GLY A 185 17.32 -21.66 3.18
N TYR A 186 16.85 -21.61 1.93
CA TYR A 186 15.48 -21.20 1.62
C TYR A 186 14.40 -22.11 2.22
N PRO A 187 14.49 -23.46 2.15
CA PRO A 187 13.43 -24.33 2.69
C PRO A 187 13.17 -24.11 4.17
N VAL A 188 14.22 -23.85 4.95
CA VAL A 188 14.11 -23.58 6.39
C VAL A 188 13.42 -22.24 6.65
N ARG A 189 13.74 -21.21 5.86
CA ARG A 189 13.10 -19.88 5.98
C ARG A 189 11.62 -19.96 5.60
N LEU A 190 11.29 -20.61 4.49
CA LEU A 190 9.91 -20.79 4.04
C LEU A 190 9.07 -21.52 5.11
N ALA A 191 9.58 -22.63 5.66
CA ALA A 191 8.90 -23.35 6.74
C ALA A 191 8.75 -22.53 8.03
N SER A 192 9.63 -21.56 8.28
CA SER A 192 9.51 -20.66 9.44
C SER A 192 8.45 -19.57 9.22
N GLU A 193 8.37 -19.00 8.02
CA GLU A 193 7.35 -18.02 7.65
C GLU A 193 5.97 -18.67 7.58
N GLN A 194 5.87 -19.86 7.00
CA GLN A 194 4.60 -20.59 6.97
C GLN A 194 4.07 -20.87 8.38
N ARG A 195 4.94 -21.29 9.31
CA ARG A 195 4.57 -21.44 10.73
C ARG A 195 4.10 -20.13 11.37
N ARG A 196 4.66 -18.97 10.99
CA ARG A 196 4.21 -17.66 11.48
C ARG A 196 2.83 -17.31 10.95
N TRP A 197 2.59 -17.54 9.66
CA TRP A 197 1.28 -17.33 9.04
C TRP A 197 0.22 -18.27 9.62
N ASP A 198 0.52 -19.56 9.73
CA ASP A 198 -0.39 -20.56 10.31
C ASP A 198 -0.73 -20.20 11.76
N ALA A 199 0.25 -19.77 12.56
CA ALA A 199 0.02 -19.32 13.92
C ALA A 199 -0.81 -18.01 13.97
N ALA A 200 -0.62 -17.10 13.02
CA ALA A 200 -1.40 -15.87 12.93
C ALA A 200 -2.87 -16.15 12.55
N PHE A 201 -3.11 -17.05 11.58
CA PHE A 201 -4.45 -17.51 11.22
C PHE A 201 -5.11 -18.27 12.37
N ALA A 202 -4.42 -19.22 13.00
CA ALA A 202 -4.95 -19.95 14.15
C ALA A 202 -5.33 -19.01 15.31
N ARG A 203 -4.54 -17.97 15.57
CA ARG A 203 -4.89 -16.93 16.57
C ARG A 203 -6.11 -16.11 16.17
N ARG A 204 -6.26 -15.80 14.88
CA ARG A 204 -7.43 -15.07 14.36
C ARG A 204 -8.68 -15.94 14.49
N ASP A 205 -8.59 -17.21 14.12
CA ASP A 205 -9.70 -18.16 14.21
C ASP A 205 -10.10 -18.42 15.66
N ALA A 206 -9.13 -18.58 16.57
CA ALA A 206 -9.40 -18.72 18.00
C ALA A 206 -10.15 -17.49 18.55
N LYS A 207 -9.74 -16.27 18.18
CA LYS A 207 -10.44 -15.04 18.57
C LYS A 207 -11.86 -14.97 18.00
N LEU A 208 -12.07 -15.40 16.76
CA LEU A 208 -13.40 -15.45 16.15
C LEU A 208 -14.30 -16.47 16.87
N GLN A 209 -13.75 -17.63 17.25
CA GLN A 209 -14.48 -18.64 18.03
C GLN A 209 -14.84 -18.13 19.43
N GLU A 210 -13.90 -17.49 20.14
CA GLU A 210 -14.16 -16.87 21.44
C GLU A 210 -15.25 -15.79 21.35
N ALA A 211 -15.18 -14.93 20.32
CA ALA A 211 -16.20 -13.93 20.07
C ALA A 211 -17.57 -14.55 19.77
N ALA A 212 -17.62 -15.62 18.96
CA ALA A 212 -18.87 -16.33 18.66
C ALA A 212 -19.50 -16.95 19.93
N LEU A 213 -18.69 -17.55 20.81
CA LEU A 213 -19.16 -18.08 22.09
C LEU A 213 -19.70 -16.98 23.01
N GLN A 214 -19.03 -15.82 23.06
CA GLN A 214 -19.51 -14.67 23.81
C GLN A 214 -20.84 -14.14 23.24
N TRP A 215 -20.95 -14.06 21.92
CA TRP A 215 -22.18 -13.62 21.26
C TRP A 215 -23.36 -14.54 21.54
N GLU A 216 -23.14 -15.86 21.50
CA GLU A 216 -24.18 -16.81 21.87
C GLU A 216 -24.68 -16.59 23.32
N GLN A 217 -23.76 -16.33 24.25
CA GLN A 217 -24.12 -16.03 25.64
C GLN A 217 -24.89 -14.73 25.78
N ASP A 218 -24.49 -13.68 25.06
CA ASP A 218 -25.14 -12.38 25.15
C ASP A 218 -26.51 -12.39 24.47
N ILE A 219 -26.65 -13.03 23.30
CA ILE A 219 -27.96 -13.24 22.63
C ILE A 219 -28.94 -13.94 23.58
N ARG A 220 -28.48 -14.96 24.33
CA ARG A 220 -29.31 -15.67 25.32
C ARG A 220 -29.78 -14.80 26.49
N ARG A 221 -29.08 -13.69 26.77
CA ARG A 221 -29.48 -12.73 27.81
C ARG A 221 -30.52 -11.74 27.31
N LEU A 222 -30.64 -11.58 25.99
CA LEU A 222 -31.64 -10.71 25.40
C LEU A 222 -33.01 -11.42 25.38
N GLY A 223 -34.05 -10.63 25.58
CA GLY A 223 -35.44 -11.11 25.54
C GLY A 223 -36.36 -10.13 24.84
N PRO A 224 -37.68 -10.39 24.81
CA PRO A 224 -38.64 -9.54 24.12
C PRO A 224 -38.70 -8.09 24.63
N GLU A 225 -38.32 -7.85 25.89
CA GLU A 225 -38.28 -6.51 26.49
C GLU A 225 -36.95 -5.77 26.21
N SER A 226 -35.95 -6.44 25.63
CA SER A 226 -34.69 -5.80 25.23
C SER A 226 -34.91 -4.82 24.07
N PRO A 227 -34.21 -3.67 24.05
CA PRO A 227 -34.35 -2.70 22.97
C PRO A 227 -33.84 -3.29 21.65
N LEU A 228 -34.44 -2.88 20.53
CA LEU A 228 -34.03 -3.34 19.19
C LEU A 228 -32.52 -3.16 18.95
N ALA A 229 -31.98 -2.02 19.40
CA ALA A 229 -30.57 -1.69 19.25
C ALA A 229 -29.60 -2.72 19.84
N ALA A 230 -29.99 -3.44 20.89
CA ALA A 230 -29.15 -4.48 21.49
C ALA A 230 -29.06 -5.73 20.61
N TRP A 231 -30.12 -6.04 19.86
CA TRP A 231 -30.11 -7.14 18.88
C TRP A 231 -29.29 -6.79 17.63
N LEU A 232 -29.31 -5.52 17.21
CA LEU A 232 -28.64 -5.06 16.00
C LEU A 232 -27.11 -5.20 16.03
N ASP A 233 -26.50 -5.24 17.21
CA ASP A 233 -25.05 -5.50 17.33
C ASP A 233 -24.67 -6.91 16.86
N TYR A 234 -25.60 -7.85 16.97
CA TYR A 234 -25.42 -9.24 16.55
C TYR A 234 -25.93 -9.48 15.12
N VAL A 235 -27.02 -8.81 14.71
CA VAL A 235 -27.52 -8.89 13.32
C VAL A 235 -26.50 -8.33 12.34
N ASN A 236 -25.95 -7.14 12.60
CA ASN A 236 -24.98 -6.49 11.70
C ASN A 236 -23.53 -6.98 11.91
N GLY A 237 -23.33 -7.90 12.84
CA GLY A 237 -22.03 -8.30 13.32
C GLY A 237 -21.36 -9.36 12.45
N SER A 238 -20.03 -9.28 12.27
CA SER A 238 -19.26 -10.22 11.44
C SER A 238 -18.64 -11.42 12.18
N ALA A 239 -18.87 -11.56 13.49
CA ALA A 239 -18.25 -12.61 14.32
C ALA A 239 -19.16 -13.82 14.56
N GLY A 240 -20.43 -13.75 14.14
CA GLY A 240 -21.41 -14.81 14.31
C GLY A 240 -21.42 -15.78 13.14
N SER A 241 -21.79 -17.03 13.40
CA SER A 241 -22.22 -17.95 12.34
C SER A 241 -23.57 -17.49 11.76
N GLU A 242 -23.92 -17.97 10.57
CA GLU A 242 -25.25 -17.76 9.98
C GLU A 242 -26.38 -18.09 10.96
N LEU A 243 -26.21 -19.13 11.78
CA LEU A 243 -27.17 -19.50 12.81
C LEU A 243 -27.37 -18.42 13.87
N LEU A 244 -26.29 -17.80 14.36
CA LEU A 244 -26.37 -16.74 15.38
C LEU A 244 -26.99 -15.47 14.79
N HIS A 245 -26.70 -15.16 13.53
CA HIS A 245 -27.34 -14.06 12.83
C HIS A 245 -28.87 -14.28 12.74
N GLN A 246 -29.31 -15.47 12.32
CA GLN A 246 -30.75 -15.80 12.26
C GLN A 246 -31.41 -15.72 13.65
N GLN A 247 -30.77 -16.22 14.71
CA GLN A 247 -31.28 -16.11 16.08
C GLN A 247 -31.42 -14.65 16.54
N ALA A 248 -30.43 -13.81 16.26
CA ALA A 248 -30.50 -12.39 16.57
C ALA A 248 -31.61 -11.68 15.79
N LEU A 249 -31.80 -12.05 14.52
CA LEU A 249 -32.85 -11.50 13.67
C LEU A 249 -34.26 -11.90 14.16
N GLU A 250 -34.45 -13.15 14.57
CA GLU A 250 -35.68 -13.61 15.22
C GLU A 250 -35.94 -12.87 16.53
N GLY A 251 -34.92 -12.67 17.35
CA GLY A 251 -35.00 -11.87 18.58
C GLY A 251 -35.40 -10.42 18.29
N ALA A 252 -34.81 -9.80 17.26
CA ALA A 252 -35.17 -8.45 16.81
C ALA A 252 -36.62 -8.36 16.35
N ARG A 253 -37.12 -9.37 15.61
CA ARG A 253 -38.55 -9.48 15.22
C ARG A 253 -39.47 -9.63 16.42
N ALA A 254 -39.03 -10.34 17.46
CA ALA A 254 -39.80 -10.58 18.67
C ALA A 254 -39.76 -9.42 19.68
N ALA A 255 -38.83 -8.47 19.54
CA ALA A 255 -38.71 -7.33 20.44
C ALA A 255 -40.02 -6.51 20.48
N ARG A 256 -40.49 -6.21 21.69
CA ARG A 256 -41.81 -5.62 21.96
C ARG A 256 -41.91 -4.17 21.48
N ASN A 257 -40.83 -3.40 21.68
CA ASN A 257 -40.77 -1.98 21.32
C ASN A 257 -40.13 -1.75 19.93
N ARG A 258 -39.90 -2.80 19.13
CA ARG A 258 -39.18 -2.72 17.85
C ARG A 258 -39.66 -1.63 16.90
N GLN A 259 -40.96 -1.35 16.85
CA GLN A 259 -41.53 -0.31 15.99
C GLN A 259 -41.08 1.09 16.42
N ALA A 260 -41.18 1.39 17.72
CA ALA A 260 -40.78 2.69 18.27
C ALA A 260 -39.26 2.84 18.24
N ASP A 261 -38.52 1.78 18.56
CA ASP A 261 -37.06 1.78 18.55
C ASP A 261 -36.51 1.99 17.14
N ALA A 262 -37.08 1.35 16.11
CA ALA A 262 -36.64 1.53 14.73
C ALA A 262 -36.81 2.99 14.27
N VAL A 263 -37.94 3.62 14.61
CA VAL A 263 -38.17 5.06 14.32
C VAL A 263 -37.13 5.91 15.04
N ALA A 264 -36.91 5.68 16.34
CA ALA A 264 -35.92 6.44 17.11
C ALA A 264 -34.48 6.28 16.58
N LEU A 265 -34.11 5.07 16.13
CA LEU A 265 -32.81 4.81 15.52
C LEU A 265 -32.63 5.56 14.19
N LEU A 266 -33.67 5.61 13.34
CA LEU A 266 -33.67 6.39 12.10
C LEU A 266 -33.59 7.89 12.36
N ASP A 267 -34.33 8.39 13.34
CA ASP A 267 -34.30 9.80 13.74
C ASP A 267 -32.89 10.20 14.20
N ASN A 268 -32.22 9.31 14.92
CA ASN A 268 -30.82 9.47 15.36
C ASN A 268 -29.78 9.23 14.25
N GLY A 269 -30.19 9.04 12.99
CA GLY A 269 -29.29 8.86 11.85
C GLY A 269 -28.62 7.49 11.78
N GLN A 270 -29.11 6.50 12.53
CA GLN A 270 -28.54 5.14 12.57
C GLN A 270 -29.11 4.22 11.47
N ILE A 271 -29.41 4.77 10.29
CA ILE A 271 -29.99 4.02 9.16
C ILE A 271 -29.13 2.82 8.75
N LEU A 272 -27.80 2.91 8.88
CA LEU A 272 -26.88 1.81 8.56
C LEU A 272 -26.97 0.63 9.53
N ARG A 273 -27.37 0.87 10.79
CA ARG A 273 -27.63 -0.22 11.75
C ARG A 273 -28.94 -0.95 11.44
N LEU A 274 -29.78 -0.35 10.60
CA LEU A 274 -31.04 -0.90 10.13
C LEU A 274 -30.94 -1.32 8.65
N ALA A 275 -29.77 -1.79 8.20
CA ALA A 275 -29.59 -2.29 6.83
C ALA A 275 -30.62 -3.37 6.45
N GLU A 276 -31.07 -4.16 7.42
CA GLU A 276 -32.08 -5.21 7.25
C GLU A 276 -33.46 -4.83 7.81
N LEU A 277 -33.83 -3.53 7.80
CA LEU A 277 -35.10 -3.02 8.33
C LEU A 277 -36.33 -3.81 7.85
N SER A 278 -36.37 -4.16 6.56
CA SER A 278 -37.44 -4.95 5.94
C SER A 278 -37.65 -6.32 6.60
N GLN A 279 -36.62 -6.84 7.27
CA GLN A 279 -36.66 -8.14 7.93
C GLN A 279 -37.15 -8.08 9.37
N PHE A 280 -37.27 -6.92 10.02
CA PHE A 280 -37.60 -6.82 11.46
C PHE A 280 -39.09 -6.94 11.80
N ALA A 281 -39.94 -7.43 10.87
CA ALA A 281 -41.38 -7.58 11.08
C ALA A 281 -42.06 -6.30 11.61
N LEU A 282 -41.69 -5.17 11.01
CA LEU A 282 -42.23 -3.85 11.30
C LEU A 282 -43.55 -3.62 10.55
N THR A 283 -44.44 -2.81 11.12
CA THR A 283 -45.60 -2.31 10.39
C THR A 283 -45.23 -1.01 9.69
N VAL A 284 -45.62 -0.88 8.42
CA VAL A 284 -45.42 0.37 7.68
C VAL A 284 -46.38 1.42 8.23
N THR A 285 -45.84 2.38 8.99
CA THR A 285 -46.59 3.46 9.64
C THR A 285 -46.13 4.83 9.11
N PRO A 286 -46.96 5.89 9.19
CA PRO A 286 -46.54 7.23 8.75
C PRO A 286 -45.25 7.72 9.42
N ALA A 287 -45.08 7.44 10.72
CA ALA A 287 -43.87 7.79 11.47
C ALA A 287 -42.62 7.08 10.91
N LEU A 288 -42.72 5.78 10.61
CA LEU A 288 -41.63 5.01 10.01
C LEU A 288 -41.27 5.52 8.62
N CYS A 289 -42.27 5.77 7.77
CA CYS A 289 -42.07 6.32 6.43
C CYS A 289 -41.29 7.65 6.48
N MET A 290 -41.73 8.56 7.35
CA MET A 290 -41.12 9.89 7.51
C MET A 290 -39.68 9.80 8.03
N ALA A 291 -39.46 9.04 9.11
CA ALA A 291 -38.13 8.87 9.71
C ALA A 291 -37.14 8.25 8.72
N TYR A 292 -37.57 7.23 7.97
CA TYR A 292 -36.72 6.59 6.97
C TYR A 292 -36.40 7.51 5.79
N ASN A 293 -37.40 8.21 5.23
CA ASN A 293 -37.22 9.17 4.14
C ASN A 293 -36.18 10.25 4.53
N GLN A 294 -36.29 10.77 5.75
CA GLN A 294 -35.36 11.77 6.27
C GLN A 294 -33.95 11.18 6.52
N ALA A 295 -33.86 9.97 7.07
CA ALA A 295 -32.57 9.32 7.32
C ALA A 295 -31.84 8.96 6.01
N LEU A 296 -32.57 8.48 5.00
CA LEU A 296 -32.03 8.19 3.67
C LEU A 296 -31.52 9.46 2.98
N SER A 297 -32.29 10.55 3.08
CA SER A 297 -31.88 11.86 2.56
C SER A 297 -30.59 12.35 3.24
N ARG A 298 -30.50 12.23 4.57
CA ARG A 298 -29.29 12.58 5.34
C ARG A 298 -28.07 11.73 4.93
N LEU A 299 -28.25 10.43 4.76
CA LEU A 299 -27.17 9.54 4.29
C LEU A 299 -26.68 9.97 2.90
N ALA A 300 -27.61 10.23 1.97
CA ALA A 300 -27.27 10.61 0.60
C ALA A 300 -26.60 11.99 0.47
N THR A 301 -26.81 12.87 1.44
CA THR A 301 -26.29 14.25 1.45
C THR A 301 -25.09 14.46 2.38
N THR A 302 -24.56 13.38 2.97
CA THR A 302 -23.39 13.47 3.85
C THR A 302 -22.12 13.87 3.11
N ASP A 303 -21.28 14.69 3.75
CA ASP A 303 -20.03 15.22 3.19
C ASP A 303 -18.83 14.25 3.35
N GLN A 304 -19.09 12.94 3.42
CA GLN A 304 -18.00 11.97 3.56
C GLN A 304 -17.10 11.93 2.31
N PRO A 305 -15.77 11.75 2.48
CA PRO A 305 -14.79 11.90 1.40
C PRO A 305 -14.80 10.75 0.38
N PHE A 306 -15.36 9.59 0.72
CA PHE A 306 -15.34 8.39 -0.12
C PHE A 306 -16.70 8.14 -0.78
N GLU A 307 -16.87 8.62 -2.01
CA GLU A 307 -18.10 8.50 -2.79
C GLU A 307 -18.55 7.04 -2.97
N SER A 308 -17.63 6.12 -3.26
CA SER A 308 -17.92 4.69 -3.45
C SER A 308 -18.44 4.01 -2.18
N GLU A 309 -17.99 4.44 -1.01
CA GLU A 309 -18.46 3.92 0.27
C GLU A 309 -19.91 4.34 0.54
N ILE A 310 -20.25 5.58 0.23
CA ILE A 310 -21.65 6.04 0.27
C ILE A 310 -22.52 5.27 -0.74
N GLY A 311 -21.98 4.97 -1.93
CA GLY A 311 -22.66 4.13 -2.91
C GLY A 311 -23.09 2.78 -2.32
N LYS A 312 -22.15 2.05 -1.70
CA LYS A 312 -22.43 0.77 -1.03
C LYS A 312 -23.44 0.90 0.10
N GLN A 313 -23.30 1.96 0.91
CA GLN A 313 -24.24 2.21 2.00
C GLN A 313 -25.66 2.48 1.51
N LEU A 314 -25.83 3.19 0.38
CA LEU A 314 -27.14 3.40 -0.25
C LEU A 314 -27.68 2.12 -0.89
N GLU A 315 -26.81 1.28 -1.47
CA GLU A 315 -27.19 -0.01 -2.03
C GLU A 315 -27.81 -0.94 -0.96
N LEU A 316 -27.20 -0.98 0.24
CA LEU A 316 -27.73 -1.74 1.38
C LEU A 316 -29.16 -1.31 1.78
N GLN A 317 -29.60 -0.11 1.39
CA GLN A 317 -30.91 0.42 1.75
C GLN A 317 -32.00 0.14 0.69
N VAL A 318 -31.65 -0.46 -0.44
CA VAL A 318 -32.62 -0.77 -1.51
C VAL A 318 -33.74 -1.70 -1.02
N PRO A 319 -33.46 -2.83 -0.34
CA PRO A 319 -34.53 -3.72 0.14
C PRO A 319 -35.50 -3.03 1.12
N ASN A 320 -34.99 -2.09 1.92
CA ASN A 320 -35.79 -1.32 2.86
C ASN A 320 -36.68 -0.29 2.15
N ALA A 321 -36.16 0.35 1.11
CA ALA A 321 -36.95 1.26 0.28
C ALA A 321 -38.09 0.52 -0.44
N GLU A 322 -37.82 -0.67 -1.00
CA GLU A 322 -38.85 -1.50 -1.65
C GLU A 322 -39.95 -1.92 -0.67
N PHE A 323 -39.57 -2.39 0.52
CA PHE A 323 -40.50 -2.74 1.60
C PHE A 323 -41.43 -1.57 1.97
N LEU A 324 -40.88 -0.37 2.16
CA LEU A 324 -41.64 0.81 2.54
C LEU A 324 -42.53 1.34 1.39
N LEU A 325 -42.05 1.29 0.14
CA LEU A 325 -42.85 1.65 -1.03
C LEU A 325 -44.04 0.68 -1.23
N ALA A 326 -43.86 -0.61 -0.95
CA ALA A 326 -44.96 -1.58 -0.98
C ALA A 326 -46.06 -1.23 0.05
N GLY A 327 -45.69 -0.66 1.20
CA GLY A 327 -46.59 -0.08 2.18
C GLY A 327 -47.09 1.34 1.86
N ARG A 328 -46.85 1.82 0.64
CA ARG A 328 -47.25 3.16 0.14
C ARG A 328 -46.64 4.35 0.88
N CYS A 329 -45.42 4.21 1.43
CA CYS A 329 -44.67 5.35 1.95
C CYS A 329 -44.27 6.33 0.83
N ASP A 330 -44.45 7.63 1.06
CA ASP A 330 -43.81 8.65 0.23
C ASP A 330 -42.32 8.82 0.61
N LEU A 331 -41.45 8.25 -0.22
CA LEU A 331 -39.98 8.33 -0.07
C LEU A 331 -39.34 9.27 -1.10
N THR A 332 -40.11 10.16 -1.73
CA THR A 332 -39.68 10.94 -2.91
C THR A 332 -38.39 11.73 -2.64
N SER A 333 -38.30 12.38 -1.47
CA SER A 333 -37.16 13.22 -1.13
C SER A 333 -35.85 12.44 -0.92
N GLY A 334 -35.91 11.34 -0.16
CA GLY A 334 -34.76 10.52 0.20
C GLY A 334 -34.26 9.72 -0.98
N LEU A 335 -35.16 9.10 -1.76
CA LEU A 335 -34.79 8.39 -2.99
C LEU A 335 -34.22 9.33 -4.05
N GLY A 336 -34.78 10.54 -4.21
CA GLY A 336 -34.23 11.53 -5.13
C GLY A 336 -32.83 12.01 -4.70
N ALA A 337 -32.57 12.13 -3.39
CA ALA A 337 -31.24 12.45 -2.89
C ALA A 337 -30.26 11.29 -3.14
N ALA A 338 -30.66 10.05 -2.84
CA ALA A 338 -29.87 8.85 -3.05
C ALA A 338 -29.51 8.65 -4.54
N GLU A 339 -30.48 8.83 -5.43
CA GLU A 339 -30.31 8.72 -6.87
C GLU A 339 -29.30 9.75 -7.41
N ARG A 340 -29.41 11.02 -7.01
CA ARG A 340 -28.41 12.04 -7.35
C ARG A 340 -27.02 11.71 -6.82
N ARG A 341 -26.93 11.20 -5.59
CA ARG A 341 -25.66 10.78 -4.99
C ARG A 341 -25.03 9.64 -5.79
N LEU A 342 -25.79 8.60 -6.14
CA LEU A 342 -25.30 7.48 -6.94
C LEU A 342 -24.81 7.91 -8.34
N ARG A 343 -25.48 8.86 -9.00
CA ARG A 343 -24.97 9.45 -10.25
C ARG A 343 -23.62 10.15 -10.05
N LYS A 344 -23.42 10.82 -8.92
CA LYS A 344 -22.12 11.40 -8.56
C LYS A 344 -21.07 10.32 -8.32
N VAL A 345 -21.41 9.23 -7.63
CA VAL A 345 -20.51 8.08 -7.44
C VAL A 345 -20.08 7.50 -8.79
N ALA A 346 -21.04 7.29 -9.70
CA ALA A 346 -20.76 6.81 -11.05
C ALA A 346 -19.82 7.75 -11.84
N ALA A 347 -20.01 9.06 -11.74
CA ALA A 347 -19.17 10.04 -12.44
C ALA A 347 -17.70 10.00 -11.98
N VAL A 348 -17.45 9.65 -10.71
CA VAL A 348 -16.09 9.49 -10.16
C VAL A 348 -15.51 8.10 -10.47
N ASN A 349 -16.35 7.12 -10.86
CA ASN A 349 -15.96 5.75 -11.18
C ASN A 349 -16.41 5.35 -12.61
N PRO A 350 -15.87 5.98 -13.67
CA PRO A 350 -16.39 5.87 -15.04
C PRO A 350 -16.27 4.50 -15.73
N GLY A 351 -15.80 3.46 -15.02
CA GLY A 351 -15.76 2.07 -15.51
C GLY A 351 -16.69 1.11 -14.78
N ASP A 352 -17.44 1.59 -13.78
CA ASP A 352 -18.32 0.78 -12.95
C ASP A 352 -19.79 1.12 -13.24
N GLU A 353 -20.37 0.40 -14.21
CA GLU A 353 -21.76 0.61 -14.66
C GLU A 353 -22.78 0.29 -13.57
N HIS A 354 -22.40 -0.45 -12.52
CA HIS A 354 -23.27 -0.83 -11.41
C HIS A 354 -23.94 0.38 -10.78
N TRP A 355 -23.20 1.47 -10.55
CA TRP A 355 -23.73 2.68 -9.92
C TRP A 355 -24.76 3.41 -10.78
N LEU A 356 -24.58 3.40 -12.11
CA LEU A 356 -25.57 3.96 -13.04
C LEU A 356 -26.83 3.10 -13.09
N GLN A 357 -26.67 1.78 -13.10
CA GLN A 357 -27.79 0.84 -13.07
C GLN A 357 -28.59 0.99 -11.77
N LEU A 358 -27.90 1.12 -10.64
CA LEU A 358 -28.53 1.32 -9.33
C LEU A 358 -29.27 2.67 -9.25
N ALA A 359 -28.65 3.75 -9.75
CA ALA A 359 -29.32 5.06 -9.83
C ALA A 359 -30.59 5.00 -10.70
N ALA A 360 -30.52 4.33 -11.85
CA ALA A 360 -31.66 4.13 -12.73
C ALA A 360 -32.76 3.26 -12.07
N ALA A 361 -32.38 2.26 -11.27
CA ALA A 361 -33.31 1.44 -10.50
C ALA A 361 -34.06 2.26 -9.44
N LEU A 362 -33.37 3.15 -8.72
CA LEU A 362 -34.01 4.06 -7.75
C LEU A 362 -34.99 5.03 -8.44
N ASP A 363 -34.61 5.59 -9.58
CA ASP A 363 -35.50 6.45 -10.38
C ASP A 363 -36.73 5.67 -10.92
N ALA A 364 -36.55 4.42 -11.32
CA ALA A 364 -37.65 3.55 -11.74
C ALA A 364 -38.59 3.19 -10.58
N LEU A 365 -38.08 3.05 -9.35
CA LEU A 365 -38.90 2.88 -8.14
C LEU A 365 -39.74 4.14 -7.86
N LEU A 366 -39.12 5.33 -7.94
CA LEU A 366 -39.79 6.61 -7.79
C LEU A 366 -40.95 6.80 -8.78
N ARG A 367 -40.69 6.56 -10.07
CA ARG A 367 -41.70 6.73 -11.13
C ARG A 367 -42.87 5.75 -11.00
N ARG A 368 -42.62 4.51 -10.55
CA ARG A 368 -43.68 3.52 -10.31
C ARG A 368 -44.62 3.99 -9.20
N HIS A 369 -44.07 4.50 -8.10
CA HIS A 369 -44.87 4.97 -6.97
C HIS A 369 -45.71 6.22 -7.30
N GLY A 370 -45.15 7.18 -8.05
CA GLY A 370 -45.88 8.37 -8.48
C GLY A 370 -47.11 8.05 -9.35
N LYS A 371 -47.00 7.05 -10.24
CA LYS A 371 -48.13 6.61 -11.07
C LYS A 371 -49.24 5.92 -10.28
N THR A 372 -48.89 5.12 -9.27
CA THR A 372 -49.89 4.42 -8.44
C THR A 372 -50.71 5.37 -7.58
N ASN A 373 -50.11 6.47 -7.09
CA ASN A 373 -50.83 7.44 -6.26
C ASN A 373 -51.77 8.34 -7.09
N SER A 374 -51.44 8.61 -8.36
CA SER A 374 -52.29 9.40 -9.26
C SER A 374 -53.58 8.70 -9.71
N ASN A 375 -53.67 7.38 -9.57
CA ASN A 375 -54.85 6.59 -9.98
C ASN A 375 -55.78 6.22 -8.81
N ALA A 376 -55.44 6.64 -7.58
CA ALA A 376 -56.17 6.29 -6.36
C ALA A 376 -56.90 7.47 -5.70
N GLY A 377 -56.82 8.67 -6.29
CA GLY A 377 -57.65 9.83 -5.97
C GLY A 377 -58.61 10.10 -7.10
#